data_AF-A0A2D6P963-F1
#
_entry.id   AF-A0A2D6P963-F1
#
_cell.length_a   1.000
_cell.length_b   1.000
_cell.length_c   1.000
_cell.angle_alpha   90.00
_cell.angle_beta   90.00
_cell.angle_gamma   90.00
#
_symmetry.space_group_name_H-M   'P 1'
#
loop_
_entity.id
_entity.type
_entity.pdbx_description
1 polymer ?
#
loop_
_entity_poly.entity_id
_entity_poly.type
_entity_poly.pdbx_seq_one_letter_code
_entity_poly.pdbx_strand_id
1 'polypeptide(L)'
;MKKFLASLLVATAFASPVLAEDKVKSWRSFDSVGCMMLRECTDDVTAVHSWEDLGPEYIVAAAELTGIIAALNKMGAGLFLADERYFAFRMRGLYDVRKNNIFLNKFYIDQPTKMIQVIRHEAWHTAQDCMAGTLDNTFTALIQPEEDVPDWIRSGAERTYPKNVLPFEAEAMWAMYVEHKSLNALEVCAGPKKMWEHYSPTPLTREWLEEEGFIKNES
;
A
#
# COMPACT_ATOMS: atom_id res chain seq x y z
N MET A 1 -56.82 38.52 34.38
CA MET A 1 -57.16 37.10 34.59
C MET A 1 -57.64 36.49 33.28
N LYS A 2 -57.23 35.25 33.01
CA LYS A 2 -57.59 34.33 31.89
C LYS A 2 -56.69 34.45 30.64
N LYS A 3 -55.62 33.64 30.57
CA LYS A 3 -55.50 32.26 29.98
C LYS A 3 -54.91 32.40 28.55
N PHE A 4 -53.59 32.27 28.35
CA PHE A 4 -52.84 31.05 27.97
C PHE A 4 -53.51 30.20 26.88
N LEU A 5 -52.71 29.80 25.87
CA LEU A 5 -52.95 29.02 24.63
C LEU A 5 -52.88 29.93 23.38
N ALA A 6 -52.03 29.72 22.37
CA ALA A 6 -51.42 28.50 21.88
C ALA A 6 -50.04 28.78 21.24
N SER A 7 -49.02 28.09 21.75
CA SER A 7 -47.75 27.83 21.10
C SER A 7 -47.84 26.52 20.30
N LEU A 8 -46.91 26.34 19.35
CA LEU A 8 -46.67 25.20 18.45
C LEU A 8 -47.35 25.26 17.07
N LEU A 9 -46.69 25.96 16.14
CA LEU A 9 -46.52 25.47 14.78
C LEU A 9 -45.09 24.88 14.71
N VAL A 10 -45.01 23.56 14.82
CA VAL A 10 -43.79 22.78 14.69
C VAL A 10 -43.31 22.93 13.24
N ALA A 11 -42.12 23.49 13.07
CA ALA A 11 -41.37 23.42 11.83
C ALA A 11 -40.90 21.96 11.63
N THR A 12 -41.80 21.08 11.18
CA THR A 12 -41.41 19.81 10.55
C THR A 12 -41.06 20.09 9.09
N ALA A 13 -40.00 20.87 8.87
CA ALA A 13 -39.18 20.64 7.69
C ALA A 13 -38.47 19.32 7.97
N PHE A 14 -39.07 18.24 7.47
CA PHE A 14 -38.52 16.90 7.56
C PHE A 14 -37.08 16.96 7.05
N ALA A 15 -36.14 16.89 7.99
CA ALA A 15 -34.84 16.30 7.77
C ALA A 15 -35.11 14.85 7.37
N SER A 16 -35.45 14.61 6.11
CA SER A 16 -35.22 13.31 5.51
C SER A 16 -33.72 13.07 5.71
N PRO A 17 -33.30 12.03 6.46
CA PRO A 17 -31.92 11.61 6.32
C PRO A 17 -31.75 11.35 4.84
N VAL A 18 -30.84 12.09 4.19
CA VAL A 18 -30.29 11.63 2.93
C VAL A 18 -29.78 10.24 3.26
N LEU A 19 -30.49 9.21 2.81
CA LEU A 19 -30.00 7.84 2.86
C LEU A 19 -28.69 7.92 2.10
N ALA A 20 -27.57 7.89 2.83
CA ALA A 20 -26.27 7.81 2.22
C ALA A 20 -26.33 6.59 1.30
N GLU A 21 -26.06 6.80 0.00
CA GLU A 21 -25.87 5.67 -0.91
C GLU A 21 -24.88 4.70 -0.27
N ASP A 22 -25.13 3.40 -0.40
CA ASP A 22 -24.19 2.40 0.08
C ASP A 22 -22.81 2.72 -0.51
N LYS A 23 -21.82 2.94 0.37
CA LYS A 23 -20.44 3.31 -0.01
C LYS A 23 -19.78 2.28 -0.94
N VAL A 24 -20.33 1.05 -0.96
CA VAL A 24 -19.90 -0.05 -1.79
C VAL A 24 -21.11 -0.59 -2.53
N LYS A 25 -21.10 -0.51 -3.85
CA LYS A 25 -22.08 -1.08 -4.77
C LYS A 25 -21.91 -2.60 -4.89
N SER A 26 -20.67 -3.10 -4.82
CA SER A 26 -20.39 -4.54 -4.93
C SER A 26 -19.16 -4.98 -4.11
N TRP A 27 -19.38 -5.94 -3.22
CA TRP A 27 -18.32 -6.60 -2.45
C TRP A 27 -17.46 -7.53 -3.31
N ARG A 28 -16.23 -7.77 -2.87
CA ARG A 28 -15.22 -8.58 -3.57
C ARG A 28 -14.91 -8.09 -5.00
N SER A 29 -14.95 -6.78 -5.20
CA SER A 29 -14.75 -6.13 -6.49
C SER A 29 -13.79 -4.93 -6.37
N PHE A 30 -13.42 -4.32 -7.50
CA PHE A 30 -12.60 -3.11 -7.47
C PHE A 30 -13.30 -1.91 -6.81
N ASP A 31 -14.63 -1.94 -6.69
CA ASP A 31 -15.41 -0.92 -5.98
C ASP A 31 -15.17 -1.00 -4.45
N SER A 32 -15.22 -2.21 -3.88
CA SER A 32 -14.89 -2.41 -2.45
C SER A 32 -13.42 -2.19 -2.15
N VAL A 33 -12.52 -2.50 -3.11
CA VAL A 33 -11.09 -2.17 -3.03
C VAL A 33 -10.92 -0.65 -2.92
N GLY A 34 -11.56 0.10 -3.82
CA GLY A 34 -11.53 1.56 -3.82
C GLY A 34 -11.99 2.17 -2.51
N CYS A 35 -13.12 1.72 -1.96
CA CYS A 35 -13.65 2.23 -0.68
C CYS A 35 -12.66 2.04 0.48
N MET A 36 -11.99 0.88 0.53
CA MET A 36 -10.98 0.59 1.55
C MET A 36 -9.72 1.45 1.38
N MET A 37 -9.20 1.56 0.15
CA MET A 37 -8.03 2.42 -0.12
C MET A 37 -8.34 3.88 0.23
N LEU A 38 -9.54 4.37 -0.12
CA LEU A 38 -10.00 5.72 0.21
C LEU A 38 -10.25 5.92 1.71
N ARG A 39 -10.17 4.86 2.53
CA ARG A 39 -10.47 4.87 3.96
C ARG A 39 -11.92 5.30 4.27
N GLU A 40 -12.80 5.16 3.28
CA GLU A 40 -14.23 5.42 3.43
C GLU A 40 -14.96 4.23 4.05
N CYS A 41 -14.37 3.04 3.89
CA CYS A 41 -14.77 1.79 4.52
C CYS A 41 -13.66 1.30 5.46
N THR A 42 -13.93 1.29 6.77
CA THR A 42 -12.94 0.90 7.80
C THR A 42 -13.40 -0.23 8.71
N ASP A 43 -14.65 -0.69 8.56
CA ASP A 43 -15.18 -1.78 9.37
C ASP A 43 -14.37 -3.05 9.12
N ASP A 44 -13.93 -3.72 10.19
CA ASP A 44 -13.06 -4.91 10.15
C ASP A 44 -11.66 -4.68 9.55
N VAL A 45 -11.18 -3.44 9.50
CA VAL A 45 -9.81 -3.07 9.14
C VAL A 45 -9.01 -2.75 10.42
N THR A 46 -7.97 -3.54 10.69
CA THR A 46 -7.16 -3.45 11.91
C THR A 46 -5.70 -3.21 11.57
N ALA A 47 -5.03 -2.29 12.27
CA ALA A 47 -3.60 -2.07 12.09
C ALA A 47 -2.79 -3.27 12.61
N VAL A 48 -1.67 -3.55 11.95
CA VAL A 48 -0.65 -4.52 12.35
C VAL A 48 0.49 -3.74 12.99
N HIS A 49 0.70 -3.93 14.28
CA HIS A 49 1.72 -3.24 15.06
C HIS A 49 2.99 -4.07 15.26
N SER A 50 2.86 -5.39 15.22
CA SER A 50 4.00 -6.31 15.27
C SER A 50 3.73 -7.56 14.44
N TRP A 51 4.77 -8.38 14.21
CA TRP A 51 4.61 -9.62 13.45
C TRP A 51 3.68 -10.61 14.16
N GLU A 52 3.59 -10.55 15.50
CA GLU A 52 2.71 -11.39 16.32
C GLU A 52 1.22 -11.21 15.97
N ASP A 53 0.81 -10.02 15.51
CA ASP A 53 -0.57 -9.77 15.09
C ASP A 53 -1.01 -10.62 13.87
N LEU A 54 -0.04 -11.20 13.15
CA LEU A 54 -0.27 -12.10 12.02
C LEU A 54 -0.42 -13.58 12.45
N GLY A 55 0.07 -13.93 13.64
CA GLY A 55 0.04 -15.28 14.20
C GLY A 55 1.43 -15.90 14.44
N PRO A 56 1.52 -16.94 15.30
CA PRO A 56 2.80 -17.53 15.71
C PRO A 56 3.60 -18.16 14.56
N GLU A 57 2.95 -18.57 13.49
CA GLU A 57 3.57 -19.18 12.31
C GLU A 57 4.48 -18.22 11.54
N TYR A 58 4.32 -16.91 11.75
CA TYR A 58 5.15 -15.87 11.15
C TYR A 58 6.51 -15.68 11.85
N ILE A 59 6.77 -16.41 12.94
CA ILE A 59 8.05 -16.36 13.67
C ILE A 59 9.26 -16.59 12.76
N VAL A 60 9.09 -17.38 11.69
CA VAL A 60 10.13 -17.70 10.70
C VAL A 60 10.70 -16.47 9.98
N ALA A 61 9.95 -15.36 9.94
CA ALA A 61 10.36 -14.09 9.35
C ALA A 61 10.24 -12.93 10.36
N ALA A 62 10.18 -13.22 11.67
CA ALA A 62 9.90 -12.21 12.69
C ALA A 62 10.85 -11.01 12.64
N ALA A 63 12.16 -11.24 12.49
CA ALA A 63 13.14 -10.17 12.40
C ALA A 63 12.89 -9.26 11.17
N GLU A 64 12.64 -9.86 10.01
CA GLU A 64 12.36 -9.12 8.78
C GLU A 64 11.06 -8.32 8.89
N LEU A 65 9.97 -8.97 9.33
CA LEU A 65 8.66 -8.35 9.46
C LEU A 65 8.67 -7.21 10.49
N THR A 66 9.38 -7.40 11.60
CA THR A 66 9.58 -6.33 12.61
C THR A 66 10.28 -5.13 11.98
N GLY A 67 11.34 -5.36 11.20
CA GLY A 67 12.04 -4.31 10.48
C GLY A 67 11.14 -3.58 9.48
N ILE A 68 10.37 -4.33 8.68
CA ILE A 68 9.46 -3.76 7.67
C ILE A 68 8.41 -2.90 8.35
N ILE A 69 7.74 -3.41 9.39
CA ILE A 69 6.71 -2.68 10.12
C ILE A 69 7.29 -1.41 10.77
N ALA A 70 8.48 -1.50 11.38
CA ALA A 70 9.15 -0.35 11.97
C ALA A 70 9.51 0.73 10.93
N ALA A 71 10.03 0.33 9.77
CA ALA A 71 10.38 1.24 8.69
C ALA A 71 9.14 1.92 8.10
N LEU A 72 8.07 1.17 7.84
CA LEU A 72 6.78 1.72 7.37
C LEU A 72 6.24 2.76 8.36
N ASN A 73 6.17 2.41 9.64
CA ASN A 73 5.68 3.33 10.69
C ASN A 73 6.51 4.62 10.77
N LYS A 74 7.84 4.51 10.65
CA LYS A 74 8.74 5.68 10.67
C LYS A 74 8.46 6.65 9.52
N MET A 75 8.00 6.14 8.38
CA MET A 75 7.65 6.92 7.20
C MET A 75 6.20 7.40 7.18
N GLY A 76 5.40 7.07 8.20
CA GLY A 76 3.97 7.39 8.26
C GLY A 76 3.08 6.47 7.41
N ALA A 77 3.64 5.38 6.88
CA ALA A 77 2.92 4.31 6.22
C ALA A 77 2.43 3.27 7.26
N GLY A 78 1.34 2.56 6.94
CA GLY A 78 0.78 1.54 7.83
C GLY A 78 0.57 0.19 7.13
N LEU A 79 0.66 -0.88 7.91
CA LEU A 79 0.27 -2.23 7.52
C LEU A 79 -1.06 -2.58 8.22
N PHE A 80 -2.03 -3.08 7.47
CA PHE A 80 -3.38 -3.37 7.96
C PHE A 80 -3.83 -4.77 7.55
N LEU A 81 -4.63 -5.40 8.41
CA LEU A 81 -5.42 -6.58 8.09
C LEU A 81 -6.87 -6.16 7.83
N ALA A 82 -7.43 -6.56 6.70
CA ALA A 82 -8.80 -6.23 6.31
C ALA A 82 -9.60 -7.48 5.92
N ASP A 83 -10.92 -7.41 6.10
CA ASP A 83 -11.84 -8.48 5.70
C ASP A 83 -11.81 -8.73 4.19
N GLU A 84 -11.99 -9.99 3.77
CA GLU A 84 -11.91 -10.38 2.35
C GLU A 84 -12.94 -9.67 1.46
N ARG A 85 -14.04 -9.17 2.02
CA ARG A 85 -15.07 -8.44 1.27
C ARG A 85 -14.51 -7.19 0.57
N TYR A 86 -13.44 -6.60 1.10
CA TYR A 86 -12.81 -5.42 0.51
C TYR A 86 -11.88 -5.73 -0.65
N PHE A 87 -11.47 -6.99 -0.82
CA PHE A 87 -10.49 -7.38 -1.82
C PHE A 87 -11.16 -7.93 -3.08
N ALA A 88 -10.67 -7.54 -4.25
CA ALA A 88 -11.07 -8.21 -5.49
C ALA A 88 -10.77 -9.72 -5.42
N PHE A 89 -11.49 -10.52 -6.19
CA PHE A 89 -11.36 -11.97 -6.16
C PHE A 89 -9.89 -12.43 -6.30
N ARG A 90 -9.43 -13.27 -5.36
CA ARG A 90 -8.05 -13.82 -5.25
C ARG A 90 -6.94 -12.81 -4.94
N MET A 91 -7.27 -11.58 -4.58
CA MET A 91 -6.31 -10.58 -4.14
C MET A 91 -5.92 -10.83 -2.67
N ARG A 92 -4.61 -10.94 -2.42
CA ARG A 92 -4.03 -11.25 -1.09
C ARG A 92 -3.50 -10.02 -0.36
N GLY A 93 -2.96 -9.07 -1.12
CA GLY A 93 -2.43 -7.81 -0.66
C GLY A 93 -2.89 -6.70 -1.57
N LEU A 94 -2.79 -5.48 -1.07
CA LEU A 94 -3.05 -4.25 -1.80
C LEU A 94 -2.16 -3.15 -1.24
N TYR A 95 -1.47 -2.45 -2.13
CA TYR A 95 -0.76 -1.23 -1.84
C TYR A 95 -1.56 0.01 -2.28
N ASP A 96 -1.62 1.04 -1.41
CA ASP A 96 -2.20 2.36 -1.72
C ASP A 96 -1.11 3.44 -1.78
N VAL A 97 -0.71 3.81 -3.00
CA VAL A 97 0.31 4.85 -3.31
C VAL A 97 0.07 6.19 -2.61
N ARG A 98 -1.19 6.57 -2.29
CA ARG A 98 -1.49 7.91 -1.75
C ARG A 98 -1.08 8.09 -0.29
N LYS A 99 -1.03 6.99 0.44
CA LYS A 99 -0.66 6.96 1.86
C LYS A 99 0.44 5.94 2.14
N ASN A 100 0.92 5.28 1.09
CA ASN A 100 1.87 4.17 1.16
C ASN A 100 1.38 3.05 2.11
N ASN A 101 0.06 2.90 2.26
CA ASN A 101 -0.52 1.91 3.16
C ASN A 101 -0.61 0.55 2.47
N ILE A 102 -0.34 -0.50 3.23
CA ILE A 102 -0.45 -1.89 2.80
C ILE A 102 -1.63 -2.55 3.50
N PHE A 103 -2.51 -3.19 2.74
CA PHE A 103 -3.64 -3.94 3.25
C PHE A 103 -3.47 -5.41 2.91
N LEU A 104 -3.53 -6.27 3.93
CA LEU A 104 -3.45 -7.71 3.85
C LEU A 104 -4.85 -8.30 4.01
N ASN A 105 -5.20 -9.25 3.17
CA ASN A 105 -6.48 -9.93 3.23
C ASN A 105 -6.45 -11.00 4.32
N LYS A 106 -7.28 -10.82 5.36
CA LYS A 106 -7.40 -11.72 6.52
C LYS A 106 -7.68 -13.17 6.12
N PHE A 107 -8.37 -13.40 5.01
CA PHE A 107 -8.71 -14.76 4.54
C PHE A 107 -7.47 -15.61 4.21
N TYR A 108 -6.33 -15.00 3.88
CA TYR A 108 -5.10 -15.72 3.51
C TYR A 108 -4.06 -15.76 4.63
N ILE A 109 -4.38 -15.27 5.83
CA ILE A 109 -3.39 -15.12 6.91
C ILE A 109 -2.85 -16.46 7.41
N ASP A 110 -3.60 -17.55 7.19
CA ASP A 110 -3.20 -18.93 7.49
C ASP A 110 -2.13 -19.50 6.54
N GLN A 111 -1.70 -18.74 5.53
CA GLN A 111 -0.66 -19.09 4.56
C GLN A 111 0.60 -18.24 4.75
N PRO A 112 1.38 -18.45 5.83
CA PRO A 112 2.48 -17.57 6.22
C PRO A 112 3.52 -17.37 5.11
N THR A 113 3.92 -18.45 4.42
CA THR A 113 4.89 -18.34 3.31
C THR A 113 4.39 -17.42 2.19
N LYS A 114 3.10 -17.43 1.88
CA LYS A 114 2.52 -16.57 0.83
C LYS A 114 2.32 -15.15 1.32
N MET A 115 1.88 -14.97 2.55
CA MET A 115 1.68 -13.64 3.11
C MET A 115 2.98 -12.91 3.39
N ILE A 116 4.06 -13.61 3.78
CA ILE A 116 5.41 -13.01 3.84
C ILE A 116 5.85 -12.52 2.46
N GLN A 117 5.61 -13.31 1.40
CA GLN A 117 5.88 -12.87 0.02
C GLN A 117 5.05 -11.62 -0.34
N VAL A 118 3.76 -11.61 -0.02
CA VAL A 118 2.89 -10.44 -0.24
C VAL A 118 3.43 -9.22 0.51
N ILE A 119 3.76 -9.33 1.79
CA ILE A 119 4.30 -8.21 2.58
C ILE A 119 5.57 -7.66 1.93
N ARG A 120 6.50 -8.52 1.50
CA ARG A 120 7.71 -8.10 0.79
C ARG A 120 7.40 -7.37 -0.53
N HIS A 121 6.46 -7.90 -1.31
CA HIS A 121 6.03 -7.31 -2.59
C HIS A 121 5.45 -5.91 -2.37
N GLU A 122 4.43 -5.79 -1.50
CA GLU A 122 3.77 -4.50 -1.26
C GLU A 122 4.71 -3.49 -0.58
N ALA A 123 5.61 -3.95 0.30
CA ALA A 123 6.64 -3.11 0.92
C ALA A 123 7.68 -2.59 -0.09
N TRP A 124 7.93 -3.32 -1.18
CA TRP A 124 8.81 -2.86 -2.25
C TRP A 124 8.22 -1.66 -2.98
N HIS A 125 6.89 -1.62 -3.17
CA HIS A 125 6.24 -0.46 -3.77
C HIS A 125 6.43 0.83 -2.96
N THR A 126 6.43 0.74 -1.62
CA THR A 126 6.80 1.89 -0.78
C THR A 126 8.23 2.37 -1.04
N ALA A 127 9.17 1.44 -1.26
CA ALA A 127 10.53 1.81 -1.61
C ALA A 127 10.61 2.45 -3.01
N GLN A 128 9.83 1.95 -3.97
CA GLN A 128 9.76 2.51 -5.32
C GLN A 128 9.17 3.93 -5.34
N ASP A 129 8.14 4.19 -4.54
CA ASP A 129 7.57 5.54 -4.40
C ASP A 129 8.58 6.50 -3.75
N CYS A 130 9.35 6.00 -2.77
CA CYS A 130 10.47 6.76 -2.19
C CYS A 130 11.58 7.07 -3.21
N MET A 131 11.88 6.12 -4.09
CA MET A 131 12.82 6.28 -5.18
C MET A 131 12.37 7.34 -6.19
N ALA A 132 11.05 7.57 -6.31
CA ALA A 132 10.47 8.62 -7.15
C ALA A 132 10.64 10.05 -6.57
N GLY A 133 11.36 10.21 -5.46
CA GLY A 133 11.77 11.51 -4.92
C GLY A 133 11.33 11.73 -3.46
N THR A 134 10.06 11.46 -3.17
CA THR A 134 9.41 11.64 -1.86
C THR A 134 8.23 10.67 -1.75
N LEU A 135 7.81 10.35 -0.53
CA LEU A 135 6.58 9.57 -0.29
C LEU A 135 5.30 10.39 -0.44
N ASP A 136 5.43 11.72 -0.53
CA ASP A 136 4.31 12.64 -0.79
C ASP A 136 4.19 12.91 -2.30
N ASN A 137 3.98 11.84 -3.08
CA ASN A 137 3.69 11.90 -4.50
C ASN A 137 2.74 10.74 -4.88
N THR A 138 2.42 10.62 -6.16
CA THR A 138 1.67 9.47 -6.70
C THR A 138 2.48 8.75 -7.78
N PHE A 139 3.80 8.89 -7.75
CA PHE A 139 4.72 8.35 -8.74
C PHE A 139 5.52 7.20 -8.15
N THR A 140 5.72 6.18 -8.96
CA THR A 140 6.50 4.99 -8.61
C THR A 140 7.69 4.93 -9.54
N ALA A 141 8.89 4.69 -9.00
CA ALA A 141 10.12 4.62 -9.79
C ALA A 141 10.81 3.27 -9.62
N LEU A 142 11.41 2.77 -10.70
CA LEU A 142 12.26 1.57 -10.64
C LEU A 142 13.52 1.86 -9.81
N ILE A 143 13.85 0.94 -8.92
CA ILE A 143 15.08 0.99 -8.10
C ILE A 143 16.24 0.30 -8.83
N GLN A 144 15.94 -0.79 -9.53
CA GLN A 144 16.86 -1.63 -10.27
C GLN A 144 16.48 -1.66 -11.76
N PRO A 145 17.47 -1.85 -12.65
CA PRO A 145 17.22 -2.08 -14.06
C PRO A 145 16.31 -3.30 -14.30
N GLU A 146 15.46 -3.22 -15.33
CA GLU A 146 14.53 -4.31 -15.66
C GLU A 146 15.26 -5.60 -16.07
N GLU A 147 16.45 -5.47 -16.66
CA GLU A 147 17.31 -6.57 -17.08
C GLU A 147 17.87 -7.39 -15.92
N ASP A 148 17.88 -6.84 -14.69
CA ASP A 148 18.33 -7.55 -13.50
C ASP A 148 17.23 -8.47 -12.92
N VAL A 149 15.98 -8.26 -13.32
CA VAL A 149 14.85 -9.11 -12.90
C VAL A 149 14.97 -10.48 -13.57
N PRO A 150 15.04 -11.59 -12.81
CA PRO A 150 15.13 -12.93 -13.39
C PRO A 150 14.00 -13.25 -14.39
N ASP A 151 14.34 -13.85 -15.53
CA ASP A 151 13.39 -14.14 -16.63
C ASP A 151 12.11 -14.86 -16.19
N TRP A 152 12.23 -15.81 -15.25
CA TRP A 152 11.08 -16.57 -14.76
C TRP A 152 10.12 -15.71 -13.91
N ILE A 153 10.64 -14.68 -13.24
CA ILE A 153 9.85 -13.69 -12.49
C ILE A 153 9.18 -12.75 -13.48
N ARG A 154 9.93 -12.23 -14.46
CA ARG A 154 9.38 -11.37 -15.52
C ARG A 154 8.25 -12.06 -16.28
N SER A 155 8.46 -13.32 -16.67
CA SER A 155 7.43 -14.16 -17.31
C SER A 155 6.20 -14.36 -16.43
N GLY A 156 6.38 -14.44 -15.11
CA GLY A 156 5.28 -14.52 -14.15
C GLY A 156 4.50 -13.21 -14.06
N ALA A 157 5.21 -12.08 -14.03
CA ALA A 157 4.62 -10.75 -14.01
C ALA A 157 3.82 -10.46 -15.29
N GLU A 158 4.38 -10.80 -16.47
CA GLU A 158 3.73 -10.64 -17.78
C GLU A 158 2.39 -11.38 -17.90
N ARG A 159 2.25 -12.51 -17.20
CA ARG A 159 1.01 -13.30 -17.17
C ARG A 159 -0.02 -12.75 -16.18
N THR A 160 0.41 -11.93 -15.23
CA THR A 160 -0.39 -11.49 -14.09
C THR A 160 -0.86 -10.04 -14.25
N TYR A 161 0.00 -9.18 -14.79
CA TYR A 161 -0.18 -7.73 -14.78
C TYR A 161 -0.27 -7.13 -16.21
N PRO A 162 -0.98 -6.00 -16.37
CA PRO A 162 -1.03 -5.30 -17.65
C PRO A 162 0.32 -4.63 -17.98
N LYS A 163 0.58 -4.44 -19.27
CA LYS A 163 1.90 -3.97 -19.78
C LYS A 163 2.35 -2.63 -19.20
N ASN A 164 1.43 -1.73 -18.86
CA ASN A 164 1.75 -0.37 -18.41
C ASN A 164 2.31 -0.30 -16.98
N VAL A 165 2.10 -1.33 -16.16
CA VAL A 165 2.65 -1.42 -14.78
C VAL A 165 3.72 -2.51 -14.67
N LEU A 166 3.92 -3.28 -15.73
CA LEU A 166 4.72 -4.49 -15.74
C LEU A 166 6.13 -4.32 -15.16
N PRO A 167 6.91 -3.26 -15.48
CA PRO A 167 8.24 -3.10 -14.92
C PRO A 167 8.25 -3.02 -13.39
N PHE A 168 7.35 -2.23 -12.80
CA PHE A 168 7.25 -2.03 -11.37
C PHE A 168 6.83 -3.30 -10.65
N GLU A 169 5.84 -3.99 -11.21
CA GLU A 169 5.31 -5.25 -10.68
C GLU A 169 6.33 -6.39 -10.79
N ALA A 170 7.08 -6.45 -11.90
CA ALA A 170 8.13 -7.45 -12.07
C ALA A 170 9.26 -7.26 -11.03
N GLU A 171 9.64 -6.01 -10.77
CA GLU A 171 10.63 -5.68 -9.75
C GLU A 171 10.12 -6.00 -8.32
N ALA A 172 8.88 -5.65 -8.00
CA ALA A 172 8.26 -5.98 -6.71
C ALA A 172 8.06 -7.49 -6.53
N MET A 173 7.69 -8.21 -7.59
CA MET A 173 7.67 -9.68 -7.61
C MET A 173 9.06 -10.26 -7.40
N TRP A 174 10.13 -9.62 -7.87
CA TRP A 174 11.48 -10.07 -7.55
C TRP A 174 11.80 -9.91 -6.07
N ALA A 175 11.43 -8.76 -5.49
CA ALA A 175 11.60 -8.49 -4.06
C ALA A 175 10.89 -9.52 -3.17
N MET A 176 9.75 -10.06 -3.60
CA MET A 176 9.02 -11.07 -2.82
C MET A 176 9.79 -12.37 -2.60
N TYR A 177 10.69 -12.72 -3.51
CA TYR A 177 11.48 -13.97 -3.46
C TYR A 177 12.84 -13.81 -2.77
N VAL A 178 13.30 -12.58 -2.52
CA VAL A 178 14.60 -12.31 -1.92
C VAL A 178 14.41 -11.79 -0.50
N GLU A 179 14.84 -12.59 0.48
CA GLU A 179 14.78 -12.23 1.89
C GLU A 179 15.54 -10.91 2.16
N HIS A 180 14.95 -10.06 3.00
CA HIS A 180 15.43 -8.73 3.38
C HIS A 180 15.56 -7.71 2.25
N LYS A 181 15.27 -8.03 0.98
CA LYS A 181 15.40 -7.06 -0.13
C LYS A 181 14.53 -5.82 0.10
N SER A 182 13.25 -6.02 0.40
CA SER A 182 12.34 -4.91 0.72
C SER A 182 12.71 -4.20 2.01
N LEU A 183 13.09 -4.94 3.06
CA LEU A 183 13.54 -4.34 4.32
C LEU A 183 14.72 -3.38 4.09
N ASN A 184 15.76 -3.84 3.40
CA ASN A 184 16.96 -3.04 3.16
C ASN A 184 16.64 -1.74 2.41
N ALA A 185 15.76 -1.81 1.40
CA ALA A 185 15.34 -0.62 0.65
C ALA A 185 14.51 0.34 1.51
N LEU A 186 13.61 -0.21 2.34
CA LEU A 186 12.83 0.57 3.29
C LEU A 186 13.70 1.23 4.36
N GLU A 187 14.76 0.58 4.84
CA GLU A 187 15.69 1.17 5.82
C GLU A 187 16.44 2.37 5.23
N VAL A 188 16.78 2.32 3.94
CA VAL A 188 17.34 3.48 3.23
C VAL A 188 16.31 4.60 3.16
N CYS A 189 15.09 4.29 2.69
CA CYS A 189 14.02 5.29 2.55
C CYS A 189 13.66 5.96 3.89
N ALA A 190 13.53 5.17 4.95
CA ALA A 190 13.25 5.65 6.30
C ALA A 190 14.48 6.27 6.98
N GLY A 191 15.66 6.16 6.35
CA GLY A 191 16.94 6.65 6.84
C GLY A 191 17.20 8.12 6.50
N PRO A 192 18.41 8.63 6.80
CA PRO A 192 18.80 9.99 6.46
C PRO A 192 19.25 10.16 5.00
N LYS A 193 19.55 9.05 4.31
CA LYS A 193 20.06 9.05 2.93
C LYS A 193 18.90 9.09 1.93
N LYS A 194 19.15 9.66 0.76
CA LYS A 194 18.20 9.54 -0.35
C LYS A 194 18.34 8.18 -1.03
N MET A 195 17.23 7.66 -1.58
CA MET A 195 17.24 6.38 -2.28
C MET A 195 18.27 6.34 -3.40
N TRP A 196 18.34 7.41 -4.21
CA TRP A 196 19.29 7.54 -5.32
C TRP A 196 20.76 7.75 -4.94
N GLU A 197 21.05 8.01 -3.66
CA GLU A 197 22.44 8.05 -3.14
C GLU A 197 22.94 6.66 -2.72
N HIS A 198 22.02 5.71 -2.51
CA HIS A 198 22.34 4.34 -2.15
C HIS A 198 22.17 3.38 -3.33
N TYR A 199 21.08 3.54 -4.08
CA TYR A 199 20.78 2.81 -5.30
C TYR A 199 21.01 3.72 -6.50
N SER A 200 21.90 3.33 -7.41
CA SER A 200 22.08 4.06 -8.67
C SER A 200 20.76 4.06 -9.44
N PRO A 201 20.17 5.23 -9.75
CA PRO A 201 18.92 5.28 -10.50
C PRO A 201 19.07 4.68 -11.89
N THR A 202 18.01 4.03 -12.37
CA THR A 202 17.87 3.68 -13.79
C THR A 202 17.87 4.96 -14.65
N PRO A 203 18.16 4.90 -15.95
CA PRO A 203 18.18 6.09 -16.81
C PRO A 203 16.89 6.92 -16.73
N LEU A 204 15.71 6.28 -16.80
CA LEU A 204 14.43 6.97 -16.71
C LEU A 204 14.13 7.50 -15.30
N THR A 205 14.51 6.75 -14.26
CA THR A 205 14.39 7.25 -12.88
C THR A 205 15.30 8.47 -12.65
N ARG A 206 16.51 8.46 -13.21
CA ARG A 206 17.44 9.60 -13.13
C ARG A 206 16.88 10.83 -13.83
N GLU A 207 16.43 10.67 -15.05
CA GLU A 207 15.81 11.75 -15.84
C GLU A 207 14.68 12.41 -15.06
N TRP A 208 13.75 11.61 -14.52
CA TRP A 208 12.68 12.09 -13.64
C TRP A 208 13.20 12.87 -12.42
N LEU A 209 14.19 12.32 -11.71
CA LEU A 209 14.75 12.97 -10.51
C LEU A 209 15.46 14.30 -10.83
N GLU A 210 16.05 14.43 -12.02
CA GLU A 210 16.70 15.65 -12.49
C GLU A 210 15.65 16.69 -12.94
N GLU A 211 14.61 16.28 -13.66
CA GLU A 211 13.49 17.13 -14.09
C GLU A 211 12.72 17.74 -12.91
N GLU A 212 12.45 16.93 -11.88
CA GLU A 212 11.76 17.37 -10.66
C GLU A 212 12.71 18.08 -9.66
N GLY A 213 13.99 18.21 -9.99
CA GLY A 213 14.97 18.97 -9.21
C GLY A 213 15.44 18.29 -7.91
N PHE A 214 15.23 16.98 -7.77
CA PHE A 214 15.77 16.18 -6.67
C PHE A 214 17.29 15.97 -6.81
N ILE A 215 17.76 15.81 -8.03
CA ILE A 215 19.18 15.74 -8.38
C ILE A 215 19.54 17.02 -9.14
N LYS A 216 20.65 17.65 -8.75
CA LYS A 216 21.18 18.79 -9.51
C LYS A 216 21.88 18.27 -10.75
N ASN A 217 21.51 18.77 -11.92
CA ASN A 217 22.31 18.59 -13.13
C ASN A 217 23.67 19.26 -12.92
N GLU A 218 24.72 18.46 -12.80
CA GLU A 218 26.09 18.91 -12.99
C GLU A 218 26.34 19.01 -14.50
N SER A 219 25.75 20.04 -15.14
CA SER A 219 26.05 20.42 -16.52
C SER A 219 27.29 21.29 -16.59
#